data_AF-A0AAP7FIQ1-F1
#
_entry.id   AF-A0AAP7FIQ1-F1
#
_cell.length_a   1.000
_cell.length_b   1.000
_cell.length_c   1.000
_cell.angle_alpha   90.00
_cell.angle_beta   90.00
_cell.angle_gamma   90.00
#
_symmetry.space_group_name_H-M   'P 1'
#
loop_
_entity.id
_entity.type
_entity.pdbx_description
1 polymer ?
#
loop_
_entity_poly.entity_id
_entity_poly.type
_entity_poly.pdbx_seq_one_letter_code
_entity_poly.pdbx_strand_id
1 'polypeptide(L)'
;MTTEQALAPHLTSTTHVAVERKHFIGTGRNAWLITGRVCGDDDDTAYLVLADDEAIAQETFKRELRDCEVLQNDAPNADDLPEIYIIQSDMLS
;
A
#
# COMPACT_ATOMS: atom_id res chain seq x y z
N MET A 1 51.99 -13.54 -13.44
CA MET A 1 51.23 -14.80 -13.35
C MET A 1 50.30 -14.65 -12.15
N THR A 2 49.23 -13.88 -12.36
CA THR A 2 47.82 -14.32 -12.46
C THR A 2 47.22 -14.48 -11.06
N THR A 3 46.73 -13.37 -10.50
CA THR A 3 45.91 -13.39 -9.30
C THR A 3 44.49 -13.76 -9.73
N GLU A 4 44.04 -14.87 -9.16
CA GLU A 4 42.75 -15.51 -9.35
C GLU A 4 41.60 -14.52 -9.12
N GLN A 5 40.77 -14.34 -10.14
CA GLN A 5 39.54 -13.56 -10.09
C GLN A 5 38.50 -14.42 -9.36
N ALA A 6 38.24 -14.14 -8.09
CA ALA A 6 37.12 -14.74 -7.37
C ALA A 6 35.82 -14.19 -7.96
N LEU A 7 35.20 -14.96 -8.87
CA LEU A 7 33.83 -14.70 -9.34
C LEU A 7 32.91 -14.77 -8.12
N ALA A 8 32.31 -13.64 -7.74
CA ALA A 8 31.28 -13.60 -6.71
C ALA A 8 30.11 -14.50 -7.15
N PRO A 9 29.66 -15.44 -6.31
CA PRO A 9 28.56 -16.32 -6.65
C PRO A 9 27.25 -15.54 -6.87
N HIS A 10 26.76 -15.63 -8.11
CA HIS A 10 25.35 -15.71 -8.52
C HIS A 10 24.32 -14.80 -7.81
N LEU A 11 23.96 -13.73 -8.54
CA LEU A 11 22.57 -13.33 -8.83
C LEU A 11 21.52 -13.88 -7.85
N THR A 12 21.13 -13.05 -6.90
CA THR A 12 19.84 -13.22 -6.21
C THR A 12 18.75 -13.21 -7.27
N SER A 13 18.25 -14.40 -7.65
CA SER A 13 17.01 -14.49 -8.41
C SER A 13 15.92 -13.84 -7.56
N THR A 14 15.54 -12.61 -7.93
CA THR A 14 14.35 -11.95 -7.39
C THR A 14 13.19 -12.89 -7.64
N THR A 15 12.73 -13.56 -6.58
CA THR A 15 11.58 -14.45 -6.67
C THR A 15 10.35 -13.56 -6.67
N HIS A 16 9.79 -13.34 -7.85
CA HIS A 16 8.54 -12.60 -7.99
C HIS A 16 7.40 -13.45 -7.44
N VAL A 17 6.79 -13.01 -6.34
CA VAL A 17 5.59 -13.64 -5.78
C VAL A 17 4.38 -13.00 -6.44
N ALA A 18 3.55 -13.81 -7.09
CA ALA A 18 2.27 -13.34 -7.60
C ALA A 18 1.27 -13.20 -6.44
N VAL A 19 0.81 -11.98 -6.19
CA VAL A 19 -0.27 -11.73 -5.23
C VAL A 19 -1.60 -11.82 -5.95
N GLU A 20 -2.53 -12.62 -5.42
CA GLU A 20 -3.86 -12.76 -6.01
C GLU A 20 -4.64 -11.44 -5.95
N ARG A 21 -5.42 -11.16 -7.01
CA ARG A 21 -6.18 -9.90 -7.15
C ARG A 21 -7.14 -9.62 -5.99
N LYS A 22 -7.64 -10.65 -5.31
CA LYS A 22 -8.55 -10.52 -4.15
C LYS A 22 -7.95 -9.77 -2.97
N HIS A 23 -6.62 -9.65 -2.90
CA HIS A 23 -5.92 -8.89 -1.87
C HIS A 23 -5.78 -7.40 -2.19
N PHE A 24 -6.18 -6.99 -3.39
CA PHE A 24 -6.14 -5.59 -3.80
C PHE A 24 -7.51 -4.94 -3.65
N ILE A 25 -7.51 -3.73 -3.12
CA ILE A 25 -8.65 -2.82 -3.19
C ILE A 25 -8.59 -1.97 -4.46
N GLY A 26 -9.74 -1.47 -4.91
CA GLY A 26 -9.82 -0.60 -6.08
C GLY A 26 -9.76 -1.30 -7.43
N THR A 27 -9.70 -0.48 -8.48
CA THR A 27 -9.67 -0.91 -9.87
C THR A 27 -8.66 -0.07 -10.63
N GLY A 28 -7.74 -0.72 -11.33
CA GLY A 28 -6.75 -0.05 -12.16
C GLY A 28 -5.73 -1.03 -12.73
N ARG A 29 -4.76 -0.48 -13.46
CA ARG A 29 -3.71 -1.27 -14.13
C ARG A 29 -2.45 -1.45 -13.30
N ASN A 30 -2.13 -0.49 -12.44
CA ASN A 30 -0.91 -0.49 -11.65
C ASN A 30 -1.21 -0.91 -10.21
N ALA A 31 -0.30 -1.70 -9.64
CA ALA A 31 -0.34 -2.10 -8.24
C ALA A 31 0.43 -1.09 -7.39
N TRP A 32 -0.17 -0.66 -6.30
CA TRP A 32 0.39 0.30 -5.35
C TRP A 32 0.38 -0.30 -3.95
N LEU A 33 1.45 -0.11 -3.20
CA LEU A 33 1.47 -0.31 -1.76
C LEU A 33 1.34 1.05 -1.10
N ILE A 34 0.24 1.26 -0.37
CA ILE A 34 0.00 2.51 0.34
C ILE A 34 -0.10 2.22 1.82
N THR A 35 0.70 2.93 2.59
CA THR A 35 0.67 2.92 4.06
C THR A 35 0.22 4.28 4.55
N GLY A 36 -0.69 4.29 5.50
CA GLY A 36 -1.21 5.50 6.10
C GLY A 36 -1.78 5.24 7.48
N ARG A 37 -2.16 6.30 8.15
CA ARG A 37 -2.64 6.29 9.53
C ARG A 37 -3.83 7.22 9.67
N VAL A 38 -4.76 6.81 10.51
CA VAL A 38 -5.91 7.61 10.95
C VAL A 38 -5.44 8.58 12.03
N CYS A 39 -5.76 9.87 11.91
CA CYS A 39 -5.35 10.86 12.91
C CYS A 39 -5.99 10.53 14.27
N GLY A 40 -5.15 10.38 15.29
CA GLY A 40 -5.59 9.95 16.63
C GLY A 40 -5.49 8.43 16.86
N ASP A 41 -5.23 7.66 15.81
CA ASP A 41 -4.91 6.24 15.91
C ASP A 41 -3.39 6.02 15.96
N ASP A 42 -2.95 5.01 16.70
CA ASP A 42 -1.52 4.70 16.88
C ASP A 42 -1.01 3.65 15.88
N ASP A 43 -1.92 2.94 15.21
CA ASP A 43 -1.60 1.85 14.30
C ASP A 43 -1.46 2.34 12.84
N ASP A 44 -0.35 1.94 12.22
CA ASP A 44 -0.13 2.17 10.80
C ASP A 44 -0.84 1.08 10.00
N THR A 45 -1.60 1.50 8.99
CA THR A 45 -2.36 0.59 8.13
C THR A 45 -1.83 0.60 6.71
N ALA A 46 -1.65 -0.58 6.12
CA ALA A 46 -1.18 -0.73 4.75
C ALA A 46 -2.19 -1.52 3.89
N TYR A 47 -2.43 -1.04 2.67
CA TYR A 47 -3.24 -1.73 1.66
C TYR A 47 -2.50 -1.86 0.34
N LEU A 48 -2.80 -2.94 -0.36
CA LEU A 48 -2.49 -3.12 -1.77
C LEU A 48 -3.64 -2.53 -2.59
N VAL A 49 -3.33 -1.56 -3.45
CA VAL A 49 -4.33 -0.81 -4.23
C VAL A 49 -4.07 -1.00 -5.73
N LEU A 50 -5.12 -1.31 -6.49
CA LEU A 50 -5.09 -1.23 -7.95
C LEU A 50 -5.64 0.13 -8.39
N ALA A 51 -4.83 0.88 -9.11
CA ALA A 51 -5.19 2.19 -9.64
C ALA A 51 -4.40 2.51 -10.92
N ASP A 52 -4.91 3.40 -11.75
CA ASP A 52 -4.18 3.87 -12.93
C ASP A 52 -3.02 4.80 -12.53
N ASP A 53 -3.22 5.65 -11.51
CA ASP A 53 -2.26 6.66 -11.06
C ASP A 53 -2.25 6.79 -9.53
N GLU A 54 -1.18 7.37 -8.98
CA GLU A 54 -0.97 7.53 -7.53
C GLU A 54 -2.14 8.24 -6.84
N ALA A 55 -2.64 9.33 -7.43
CA ALA A 55 -3.74 10.11 -6.83
C ALA A 55 -5.01 9.25 -6.64
N ILE A 56 -5.33 8.40 -7.61
CA ILE A 56 -6.48 7.48 -7.53
C ILE A 56 -6.21 6.40 -6.48
N ALA A 57 -4.97 5.91 -6.40
CA ALA A 57 -4.56 4.93 -5.41
C ALA A 57 -4.74 5.47 -3.98
N GLN A 58 -4.24 6.68 -3.71
CA GLN A 58 -4.35 7.33 -2.40
C GLN A 58 -5.80 7.63 -2.02
N GLU A 59 -6.63 8.13 -2.95
CA GLU A 59 -8.04 8.38 -2.67
C GLU A 59 -8.81 7.08 -2.40
N THR A 60 -8.48 6.00 -3.12
CA THR A 60 -9.05 4.67 -2.87
C THR A 60 -8.64 4.16 -1.48
N PHE A 61 -7.36 4.27 -1.13
CA PHE A 61 -6.86 3.93 0.21
C PHE A 61 -7.61 4.68 1.31
N LYS A 62 -7.70 6.02 1.20
CA LYS A 62 -8.38 6.85 2.21
C LYS A 62 -9.85 6.47 2.36
N ARG A 63 -10.54 6.18 1.25
CA ARG A 63 -11.96 5.79 1.30
C ARG A 63 -12.15 4.46 2.03
N GLU A 64 -11.36 3.45 1.69
CA GLU A 64 -11.48 2.13 2.34
C GLU A 64 -11.11 2.21 3.83
N LEU A 65 -10.04 2.94 4.17
CA LEU A 65 -9.65 3.12 5.56
C LEU A 65 -10.73 3.86 6.37
N ARG A 66 -11.37 4.89 5.80
CA ARG A 66 -12.52 5.56 6.44
C ARG A 66 -13.68 4.60 6.66
N ASP A 67 -14.02 3.78 5.68
CA ASP A 67 -15.14 2.84 5.80
C ASP A 67 -14.89 1.81 6.91
N CYS A 68 -13.65 1.30 7.01
CA CYS A 68 -13.25 0.42 8.12
C CYS A 68 -13.36 1.09 9.50
N GLU A 69 -13.00 2.37 9.63
CA GLU A 69 -13.10 3.11 10.89
C GLU A 69 -14.55 3.46 11.26
N VAL A 70 -15.36 3.83 10.26
CA VAL A 70 -16.79 4.13 10.42
C VAL A 70 -17.58 2.90 10.85
N LEU A 71 -17.20 1.71 10.37
CA LEU A 71 -17.83 0.45 10.80
C LEU A 71 -17.45 0.06 12.24
N GLN A 72 -16.31 0.54 12.74
CA GLN A 72 -15.84 0.28 14.10
C GLN A 72 -16.42 1.26 15.12
N ASN A 73 -16.70 2.51 14.72
CA ASN A 73 -17.26 3.54 15.57
C ASN A 73 -18.72 3.82 15.17
N ASP A 74 -19.66 3.47 16.05
CA ASP A 74 -21.12 3.66 15.88
C ASP A 74 -21.45 5.12 15.47
N ALA A 75 -21.54 5.33 14.14
CA ALA A 75 -21.86 6.58 13.42
C ALA A 75 -20.99 7.83 13.76
N PRO A 76 -19.96 8.16 12.96
CA PRO A 76 -19.40 9.50 13.01
C PRO A 76 -20.43 10.50 12.48
N ASN A 77 -20.58 11.62 13.18
CA ASN A 77 -21.25 12.79 12.61
C ASN A 77 -20.54 13.13 11.29
N ALA A 78 -21.27 13.51 10.24
CA ALA A 78 -20.69 13.78 8.91
C ALA A 78 -19.59 14.88 8.89
N ASP A 79 -19.46 15.63 9.98
CA ASP A 79 -18.43 16.66 10.22
C ASP A 79 -17.13 16.10 10.84
N ASP A 80 -17.15 14.87 11.36
CA ASP A 80 -16.06 14.23 12.11
C ASP A 80 -15.49 13.02 11.34
N LEU A 81 -15.29 13.18 10.03
CA LEU A 81 -14.56 12.16 9.28
C LEU A 81 -13.11 12.16 9.75
N PRO A 82 -12.52 10.99 10.06
CA PRO A 82 -11.14 10.96 10.48
C PRO A 82 -10.22 11.48 9.38
N GLU A 83 -9.32 12.38 9.76
CA GLU A 83 -8.24 12.81 8.88
C GLU A 83 -7.26 11.65 8.70
N ILE A 84 -6.84 11.40 7.46
CA ILE A 84 -5.93 10.30 7.13
C ILE A 84 -4.67 10.88 6.51
N TYR A 85 -3.52 10.50 7.07
CA TYR A 85 -2.22 10.84 6.51
C TYR A 85 -1.66 9.65 5.74
N ILE A 86 -1.19 9.93 4.53
CA ILE A 86 -0.39 8.97 3.77
C ILE A 86 1.05 9.07 4.26
N ILE A 87 1.58 7.95 4.75
CA ILE A 87 2.97 7.83 5.19
C ILE A 87 3.84 7.47 3.99
N GLN A 88 3.37 6.52 3.17
CA GLN A 88 4.12 5.98 2.04
C GLN A 88 3.17 5.54 0.91
N SER A 89 3.61 5.72 -0.33
CA SER A 89 2.88 5.38 -1.55
C SER A 89 3.88 4.96 -2.63
N ASP A 90 3.99 3.66 -2.89
CA ASP A 90 4.93 3.11 -3.85
C ASP A 90 4.23 2.27 -4.91
N MET A 91 4.60 2.47 -6.17
CA MET A 91 4.17 1.61 -7.26
C MET A 91 5.00 0.33 -7.29
N LEU A 92 4.32 -0.82 -7.26
CA LEU A 92 4.92 -2.15 -7.33
C LEU A 92 5.16 -2.49 -8.81
N SER A 93 6.39 -2.27 -9.29
CA SER A 93 6.84 -2.53 -10.67
C SER A 93 7.69 -3.78 -10.79
#